data_AF-A0A2D5AG48-F1
#
_entry.id   AF-A0A2D5AG48-F1
#
_cell.length_a   1.000
_cell.length_b   1.000
_cell.length_c   1.000
_cell.angle_alpha   90.00
_cell.angle_beta   90.00
_cell.angle_gamma   90.00
#
_symmetry.space_group_name_H-M   'P 1'
#
loop_
_entity.id
_entity.type
_entity.pdbx_description
1 polymer ?
#
loop_
_entity_poly.entity_id
_entity_poly.type
_entity_poly.pdbx_seq_one_letter_code
_entity_poly.pdbx_strand_id
1 'polypeptide(L)'
;MIPRIAFLLLSLVPWLAHAQDSVDDRINAVMEPVTDAIMSVIFFTVPIGGGREVPFVLIWLLTGALIFTLYNRFVNITAFGHALDVVRGKFDDPNHKGEVSHFQALTA
;
A
#
# COMPACT_ATOMS: atom_id res chain seq x y z
N MET A 1 49.30 -16.60 -20.84
CA MET A 1 48.24 -16.00 -21.67
C MET A 1 46.87 -16.65 -21.47
N ILE A 2 46.81 -17.93 -21.09
CA ILE A 2 45.60 -18.71 -20.78
C ILE A 2 44.71 -18.14 -19.63
N PRO A 3 45.23 -17.60 -18.51
CA PRO A 3 44.36 -17.18 -17.40
C PRO A 3 43.52 -15.93 -17.71
N ARG A 4 43.96 -15.09 -18.66
CA ARG A 4 43.23 -13.87 -19.07
C ARG A 4 42.02 -14.21 -19.94
N ILE A 5 42.10 -15.26 -20.74
CA ILE A 5 40.99 -15.75 -21.57
C ILE A 5 39.94 -16.46 -20.70
N ALA A 6 40.36 -17.23 -19.68
CA ALA A 6 39.46 -17.85 -18.72
C ALA A 6 38.65 -16.80 -17.91
N PHE A 7 39.30 -15.69 -17.51
CA PHE A 7 38.63 -14.60 -16.80
C PHE A 7 37.60 -13.87 -17.69
N LEU A 8 37.91 -13.68 -18.98
CA LEU A 8 37.00 -13.08 -19.95
C LEU A 8 35.80 -14.00 -20.26
N LEU A 9 36.01 -15.31 -20.34
CA LEU A 9 34.92 -16.28 -20.50
C LEU A 9 34.01 -16.36 -19.27
N LEU A 10 34.57 -16.26 -18.06
CA LEU A 10 33.79 -16.26 -16.82
C LEU A 10 32.92 -15.00 -16.68
N SER A 11 33.37 -13.85 -17.20
CA SER A 11 32.56 -12.61 -17.22
C SER A 11 31.35 -12.64 -18.16
N LEU A 12 31.27 -13.64 -19.06
CA LEU A 12 30.10 -13.85 -19.93
C LEU A 12 29.03 -14.77 -19.32
N VAL A 13 29.34 -15.47 -18.21
CA VAL A 13 28.42 -16.39 -17.51
C VAL A 13 27.16 -15.67 -16.98
N PRO A 14 27.24 -14.46 -16.39
CA PRO A 14 26.03 -13.73 -15.96
C PRO A 14 25.08 -13.42 -17.11
N TRP A 15 25.62 -13.17 -18.32
CA TRP A 15 24.81 -12.86 -19.51
C TRP A 15 24.05 -14.07 -20.05
N LEU A 16 24.56 -15.29 -19.82
CA LEU A 16 23.91 -16.55 -20.20
C LEU A 16 22.84 -16.99 -19.18
N ALA A 17 22.93 -16.54 -17.93
CA ALA A 17 21.98 -16.85 -16.87
C ALA A 17 20.65 -16.06 -16.99
N HIS A 18 20.65 -14.94 -17.71
CA HIS A 18 19.47 -14.09 -17.94
C HIS A 18 18.55 -14.57 -19.08
N ALA A 19 18.80 -15.74 -19.68
CA ALA A 19 18.02 -16.29 -20.78
C ALA A 19 17.00 -17.38 -20.35
N GLN A 20 16.81 -17.60 -19.05
CA GLN A 20 15.86 -18.58 -18.55
C GLN A 20 14.58 -17.88 -18.12
N ASP A 21 13.46 -18.18 -18.79
CA ASP A 21 12.11 -17.80 -18.34
C ASP A 21 11.99 -18.16 -16.85
N SER A 22 11.99 -17.14 -16.01
CA SER A 22 11.94 -17.34 -14.57
C SER A 22 10.55 -17.87 -14.20
N VAL A 23 10.46 -18.56 -13.05
CA VAL A 23 9.15 -18.95 -12.51
C VAL A 23 8.27 -17.71 -12.32
N ASP A 24 8.87 -16.56 -12.01
CA ASP A 24 8.21 -15.27 -11.88
C ASP A 24 7.59 -14.81 -13.21
N ASP A 25 8.28 -14.96 -14.35
CA ASP A 25 7.75 -14.60 -15.67
C ASP A 25 6.52 -15.45 -16.04
N ARG A 26 6.54 -16.74 -15.69
CA ARG A 26 5.40 -17.64 -15.89
C ARG A 26 4.21 -17.29 -15.00
N ILE A 27 4.47 -16.90 -13.75
CA ILE A 27 3.42 -16.45 -12.83
C ILE A 27 2.80 -15.16 -13.36
N ASN A 28 3.62 -14.19 -13.77
CA ASN A 28 3.14 -12.93 -14.33
C ASN A 28 2.29 -13.15 -15.57
N ALA A 29 2.71 -13.98 -16.54
CA ALA A 29 1.94 -14.23 -17.76
C ALA A 29 0.51 -14.75 -17.51
N VAL A 30 0.27 -15.43 -16.39
CA VAL A 30 -1.05 -15.94 -16.00
C VAL A 30 -1.82 -14.94 -15.12
N MET A 31 -1.13 -14.21 -14.24
CA MET A 31 -1.74 -13.30 -13.25
C MET A 31 -1.99 -11.88 -13.77
N GLU A 32 -1.15 -11.40 -14.69
CA GLU A 32 -1.22 -10.07 -15.30
C GLU A 32 -2.58 -9.79 -15.98
N PRO A 33 -3.14 -10.66 -16.84
CA PRO A 33 -4.42 -10.35 -17.51
C PRO A 33 -5.59 -10.16 -16.53
N VAL A 34 -5.58 -10.89 -15.41
CA VAL A 34 -6.57 -10.73 -14.34
C VAL A 34 -6.37 -9.40 -13.61
N THR A 35 -5.12 -9.08 -13.32
CA THR A 35 -4.75 -7.85 -12.62
C THR A 35 -5.10 -6.63 -13.46
N ASP A 36 -4.78 -6.63 -14.74
CA ASP A 36 -5.08 -5.54 -15.68
C ASP A 36 -6.59 -5.34 -15.85
N ALA A 37 -7.37 -6.41 -15.91
CA ALA A 37 -8.82 -6.32 -15.97
C ALA A 37 -9.37 -5.58 -14.74
N ILE A 38 -8.92 -5.93 -13.53
CA ILE A 38 -9.34 -5.26 -12.29
C ILE A 38 -8.86 -3.81 -12.28
N MET A 39 -7.61 -3.56 -12.66
CA MET A 39 -7.03 -2.21 -12.69
C MET A 39 -7.79 -1.30 -13.65
N SER A 40 -8.17 -1.78 -14.84
CA SER A 40 -8.94 -1.00 -15.81
C SER A 40 -10.31 -0.55 -15.27
N VAL A 41 -10.94 -1.36 -14.42
CA VAL A 41 -12.25 -1.07 -13.82
C VAL A 41 -12.13 -0.11 -12.64
N ILE A 42 -11.08 -0.21 -11.83
CA ILE A 42 -10.90 0.63 -10.63
C ILE A 42 -10.25 1.98 -10.98
N PHE A 43 -9.31 1.97 -11.93
CA PHE A 43 -8.46 3.12 -12.26
C PHE A 43 -8.82 3.78 -13.60
N PHE A 44 -10.03 3.56 -14.13
CA PHE A 44 -10.48 4.36 -15.28
C PHE A 44 -10.40 5.85 -14.92
N THR A 45 -9.83 6.65 -15.83
CA THR A 45 -9.61 8.07 -15.59
C THR A 45 -10.83 8.86 -16.00
N VAL A 46 -11.12 9.90 -15.21
CA VAL A 46 -12.15 10.89 -15.52
C VAL A 46 -11.42 12.20 -15.83
N PRO A 47 -11.69 12.83 -16.98
CA PRO A 47 -11.08 14.11 -17.30
C PRO A 47 -11.64 15.18 -16.36
N ILE A 48 -10.74 15.80 -15.61
CA ILE A 48 -11.03 17.01 -14.84
C ILE A 48 -10.44 18.21 -15.57
N GLY A 49 -11.18 19.33 -15.56
CA GLY A 49 -10.83 20.53 -16.33
C GLY A 49 -9.36 20.95 -16.18
N GLY A 50 -8.79 21.47 -17.27
CA GLY A 50 -7.37 21.86 -17.32
C GLY A 50 -6.42 20.73 -17.73
N GLY A 51 -6.88 19.76 -18.51
CA GLY A 51 -6.04 18.72 -19.12
C GLY A 51 -5.51 17.68 -18.14
N ARG A 52 -6.16 17.50 -16.98
CA ARG A 52 -5.75 16.54 -15.95
C ARG A 52 -6.69 15.34 -15.96
N GLU A 53 -6.12 14.16 -15.85
CA GLU A 53 -6.86 12.91 -15.72
C GLU A 53 -6.73 12.41 -14.29
N VAL A 54 -7.85 12.10 -13.64
CA VAL A 54 -7.85 11.54 -12.28
C VAL A 54 -8.58 10.20 -12.26
N PRO A 55 -7.99 9.15 -11.66
CA PRO A 55 -8.67 7.88 -11.47
C PRO A 55 -10.00 8.03 -10.72
N PHE A 56 -11.05 7.40 -11.21
CA PHE A 56 -12.38 7.47 -10.60
C PHE A 56 -12.39 7.01 -9.13
N VAL A 57 -11.64 5.97 -8.81
CA VAL A 57 -11.50 5.48 -7.42
C VAL A 57 -11.08 6.58 -6.44
N LEU A 58 -10.22 7.53 -6.86
CA LEU A 58 -9.82 8.65 -6.01
C LEU A 58 -11.00 9.58 -5.71
N ILE A 59 -11.83 9.86 -6.71
CA ILE A 59 -13.04 10.68 -6.54
C ILE A 59 -13.99 9.99 -5.57
N TRP A 60 -14.23 8.69 -5.77
CA TRP A 60 -15.10 7.89 -4.91
C TRP A 60 -14.61 7.86 -3.44
N LEU A 61 -13.33 7.57 -3.24
CA LEU A 61 -12.72 7.54 -1.90
C LEU A 61 -12.74 8.92 -1.22
N LEU A 62 -12.48 9.99 -1.97
CA LEU A 62 -12.55 11.36 -1.45
C LEU A 62 -13.99 11.72 -1.06
N THR A 63 -14.98 11.38 -1.89
CA THR A 63 -16.39 11.59 -1.55
C THR A 63 -16.77 10.85 -0.27
N GLY A 64 -16.38 9.57 -0.15
CA GLY A 64 -16.60 8.80 1.08
C GLY A 64 -15.94 9.45 2.30
N ALA A 65 -14.67 9.85 2.17
CA ALA A 65 -13.93 10.53 3.24
C ALA A 65 -14.60 11.84 3.65
N LEU A 66 -15.08 12.65 2.70
CA LEU A 66 -15.81 13.88 2.97
C LEU A 66 -17.13 13.60 3.68
N ILE A 67 -17.95 12.68 3.17
CA ILE A 67 -19.23 12.30 3.80
C ILE A 67 -19.01 11.87 5.25
N PHE A 68 -18.08 10.95 5.50
CA PHE A 68 -17.79 10.50 6.87
C PHE A 68 -17.22 11.62 7.74
N THR A 69 -16.39 12.50 7.18
CA THR A 69 -15.83 13.63 7.94
C THR A 69 -16.91 14.62 8.36
N LEU A 70 -17.83 14.97 7.44
CA LEU A 70 -18.92 15.88 7.73
C LEU A 70 -19.97 15.24 8.65
N TYR A 71 -20.34 13.98 8.39
CA TYR A 71 -21.30 13.23 9.20
C TYR A 71 -20.84 13.11 10.66
N ASN A 72 -19.55 12.79 10.87
CA ASN A 72 -18.94 12.72 12.20
C ASN A 72 -18.54 14.11 12.75
N ARG A 73 -18.99 15.22 12.13
CA ARG A 73 -18.75 16.60 12.59
C ARG A 73 -17.27 16.91 12.87
N PHE A 74 -16.37 16.43 12.00
CA PHE A 74 -14.92 16.61 12.13
C PHE A 74 -14.33 16.06 13.45
N VAL A 75 -14.89 14.96 13.99
CA VAL A 75 -14.42 14.31 15.23
C VAL A 75 -12.92 14.00 15.22
N ASN A 76 -12.36 13.65 14.06
CA ASN A 76 -10.93 13.41 13.87
C ASN A 76 -10.05 14.58 14.33
N ILE A 77 -10.57 15.80 14.27
CA ILE A 77 -9.89 17.03 14.73
C ILE A 77 -10.36 17.39 16.14
N THR A 78 -11.67 17.40 16.40
CA THR A 78 -12.20 17.90 17.68
C THR A 78 -11.91 16.98 18.86
N ALA A 79 -11.85 15.66 18.65
CA ALA A 79 -11.61 14.67 19.69
C ALA A 79 -10.15 14.18 19.74
N PHE A 80 -9.25 14.77 18.93
CA PHE A 80 -7.86 14.34 18.86
C PHE A 80 -7.16 14.37 20.23
N GLY A 81 -7.38 15.43 21.02
CA GLY A 81 -6.86 15.53 22.38
C GLY A 81 -7.43 14.47 23.33
N HIS A 82 -8.71 14.13 23.18
CA HIS A 82 -9.33 13.06 23.97
C HIS A 82 -8.76 11.69 23.59
N ALA A 83 -8.52 11.43 22.30
CA ALA A 83 -7.88 10.20 21.85
C ALA A 83 -6.47 10.04 22.45
N LEU A 84 -5.68 11.12 22.50
CA LEU A 84 -4.38 11.11 23.18
C LEU A 84 -4.52 10.84 24.69
N ASP A 85 -5.55 11.41 25.33
CA ASP A 85 -5.83 11.17 26.74
C ASP A 85 -6.17 9.70 27.04
N VAL A 86 -6.88 9.03 26.13
CA VAL A 86 -7.20 7.60 26.24
C VAL A 86 -5.95 6.76 26.04
N VAL A 87 -5.19 6.99 24.97
CA VAL A 87 -4.00 6.20 24.63
C VAL A 87 -2.91 6.33 25.70
N ARG A 88 -2.76 7.51 26.32
CA ARG A 88 -1.79 7.71 27.43
C ARG A 88 -2.25 7.10 28.76
N GLY A 89 -3.42 6.48 28.81
CA GLY A 89 -3.95 5.79 29.98
C GLY A 89 -4.59 6.67 31.05
N LYS A 90 -4.95 7.93 30.74
CA LYS A 90 -5.64 8.81 31.72
C LYS A 90 -6.99 8.27 32.16
N PHE A 91 -7.60 7.42 31.33
CA PHE A 91 -8.90 6.80 31.57
C PHE A 91 -8.80 5.28 31.80
N ASP A 92 -7.60 4.75 32.07
CA ASP A 92 -7.40 3.32 32.34
C ASP A 92 -7.85 2.98 33.76
N ASP A 93 -8.69 1.94 33.89
CA ASP A 93 -9.08 1.36 35.18
C ASP A 93 -8.49 -0.07 35.27
N PRO A 94 -7.74 -0.40 36.34
CA PRO A 94 -7.20 -1.75 36.56
C PRO A 94 -8.25 -2.87 36.62
N ASN A 95 -9.53 -2.54 36.86
CA ASN A 95 -10.63 -3.49 36.91
C ASN A 95 -11.30 -3.72 35.54
N HIS A 96 -10.92 -2.96 34.50
CA HIS A 96 -11.44 -3.17 33.15
C HIS A 96 -10.86 -4.45 32.54
N LYS A 97 -11.70 -5.20 31.82
CA LYS A 97 -11.27 -6.39 31.08
C LYS A 97 -10.41 -5.97 29.89
N GLY A 98 -9.15 -6.40 29.87
CA GLY A 98 -8.22 -6.21 28.76
C GLY A 98 -6.93 -7.00 28.99
N GLU A 99 -6.35 -7.54 27.93
CA GLU A 99 -5.07 -8.29 27.99
C GLU A 99 -3.86 -7.37 27.76
N VAL A 100 -4.07 -6.19 27.18
CA VAL A 100 -3.05 -5.20 26.83
C VAL A 100 -3.55 -3.79 27.12
N SER A 101 -2.63 -2.84 27.34
CA SER A 101 -2.98 -1.42 27.55
C SER A 101 -3.45 -0.75 26.25
N HIS A 102 -4.21 0.35 26.35
CA HIS A 102 -4.62 1.13 25.17
C HIS A 102 -3.43 1.62 24.34
N PHE A 103 -2.31 1.96 25.00
CA PHE A 103 -1.07 2.30 24.32
C PHE A 103 -0.50 1.12 23.55
N GLN A 104 -0.43 -0.05 24.18
CA GLN A 104 0.09 -1.26 23.54
C GLN A 104 -0.77 -1.69 22.35
N ALA A 105 -2.09 -1.58 22.46
CA ALA A 105 -3.01 -1.84 21.35
C ALA A 105 -2.81 -0.89 20.15
N LEU A 106 -2.33 0.35 20.39
CA LEU A 106 -2.01 1.30 19.33
C LEU A 106 -0.67 0.98 18.63
N THR A 107 0.32 0.47 19.36
CA THR A 107 1.69 0.26 18.85
C THR A 107 2.01 -1.16 18.41
N ALA A 108 1.12 -2.12 18.71
CA ALA A 108 1.31 -3.54 18.42
C ALA A 108 1.33 -3.87 16.92
#